data_AF-A0A257WUK7-F1
#
_entry.id   AF-A0A257WUK7-F1
#
_cell.length_a   1.000
_cell.length_b   1.000
_cell.length_c   1.000
_cell.angle_alpha   90.00
_cell.angle_beta   90.00
_cell.angle_gamma   90.00
#
_symmetry.space_group_name_H-M   'P 1'
#
loop_
_entity.id
_entity.type
_entity.pdbx_description
1 polymer ?
#
loop_
_entity_poly.entity_id
_entity_poly.type
_entity_poly.pdbx_seq_one_letter_code
_entity_poly.pdbx_strand_id
1 'polypeptide(L)'
;MQPIVGKAEAPLPAAPSCRLSPDQLNARRKELLPGLFQRAERVEDMPNGVRFSFAHKAGLVTELAALIETERVCCSFLSFRLITEKGEGPIILEVHGPPGTAEMLRTL
;
A
#
# COMPACT_ATOMS: atom_id res chain seq x y z
N MET A 1 41.80 33.68 -8.32
CA MET A 1 40.72 33.83 -9.32
C MET A 1 39.92 32.53 -9.29
N GLN A 2 38.69 32.64 -8.80
CA GLN A 2 37.70 31.56 -8.57
C GLN A 2 37.21 30.98 -9.94
N PRO A 3 36.45 29.86 -10.04
CA PRO A 3 35.27 29.59 -9.21
C PRO A 3 34.99 28.08 -8.88
N ILE A 4 34.49 27.73 -7.69
CA ILE A 4 33.10 27.56 -7.19
C ILE A 4 32.53 26.13 -7.28
N VAL A 5 31.88 25.76 -6.17
CA VAL A 5 30.61 25.02 -6.02
C VAL A 5 30.58 23.51 -6.25
N GLY A 6 30.52 22.80 -5.12
CA GLY A 6 29.38 21.94 -4.79
C GLY A 6 29.05 20.84 -5.78
N LYS A 7 29.68 19.67 -5.60
CA LYS A 7 29.07 18.42 -6.06
C LYS A 7 27.84 18.20 -5.18
N ALA A 8 26.69 18.64 -5.67
CA ALA A 8 25.40 18.20 -5.16
C ALA A 8 25.37 16.68 -5.30
N GLU A 9 25.61 16.00 -4.19
CA GLU A 9 25.32 14.59 -4.07
C GLU A 9 23.79 14.51 -4.17
N ALA A 10 23.32 14.09 -5.34
CA ALA A 10 21.91 13.88 -5.59
C ALA A 10 21.39 12.93 -4.51
N PRO A 11 20.32 13.28 -3.77
CA PRO A 11 19.71 12.34 -2.85
C PRO A 11 19.27 11.13 -3.66
N LEU A 12 19.86 9.98 -3.36
CA LEU A 12 19.39 8.68 -3.82
C LEU A 12 17.88 8.60 -3.56
N PRO A 13 17.08 7.99 -4.44
CA PRO A 13 15.67 7.80 -4.17
C PRO A 13 15.56 7.03 -2.86
N ALA A 14 15.00 7.69 -1.85
CA ALA A 14 14.73 7.08 -0.56
C ALA A 14 13.83 5.87 -0.84
N ALA A 15 14.42 4.67 -0.81
CA ALA A 15 13.69 3.43 -0.84
C ALA A 15 12.59 3.53 0.24
N PRO A 16 11.34 3.18 -0.07
CA PRO A 16 10.28 3.22 0.93
C PRO A 16 10.76 2.36 2.10
N SER A 17 10.73 2.96 3.29
CA SER A 17 11.33 2.52 4.54
C SER A 17 10.66 1.27 5.11
N CYS A 18 10.56 0.22 4.31
CA CYS A 18 10.29 -1.13 4.75
C CYS A 18 11.52 -1.65 5.49
N ARG A 19 11.32 -2.18 6.70
CA ARG A 19 12.38 -2.81 7.51
C ARG A 19 12.89 -4.15 6.93
N LEU A 20 12.43 -4.53 5.73
CA LEU A 20 12.75 -5.78 5.08
C LEU A 20 13.60 -5.51 3.83
N SER A 21 14.59 -6.38 3.60
CA SER A 21 15.33 -6.41 2.34
C SER A 21 14.37 -6.56 1.15
N PRO A 22 14.67 -6.03 -0.05
CA PRO A 22 13.78 -6.08 -1.21
C PRO A 22 13.29 -7.49 -1.58
N ASP A 23 14.11 -8.52 -1.41
CA ASP A 23 13.70 -9.93 -1.59
C ASP A 23 12.72 -10.42 -0.52
N GLN A 24 12.96 -10.08 0.75
CA GLN A 24 12.05 -10.38 1.85
C GLN A 24 10.72 -9.64 1.69
N LEU A 25 10.80 -8.43 1.14
CA LEU A 25 9.66 -7.59 0.82
C LEU A 25 8.85 -8.16 -0.34
N ASN A 26 9.50 -8.63 -1.40
CA ASN A 26 8.84 -9.29 -2.53
C ASN A 26 8.23 -10.65 -2.14
N ALA A 27 8.95 -11.44 -1.34
CA ALA A 27 8.44 -12.72 -0.84
C ALA A 27 7.21 -12.52 0.04
N ARG A 28 7.20 -11.52 0.94
CA ARG A 28 6.03 -11.26 1.77
C ARG A 28 4.90 -10.49 1.09
N ARG A 29 5.23 -9.55 0.20
CA ARG A 29 4.22 -8.90 -0.66
C ARG A 29 3.48 -9.93 -1.50
N LYS A 30 4.14 -11.01 -1.95
CA LYS A 30 3.53 -12.08 -2.75
C LYS A 30 2.42 -12.87 -2.04
N GLU A 31 2.30 -12.81 -0.72
CA GLU A 31 1.36 -13.70 -0.01
C GLU A 31 0.00 -13.05 0.33
N LEU A 32 -0.13 -11.72 0.34
CA LEU A 32 -1.38 -11.08 0.84
C LEU A 32 -1.92 -9.92 -0.01
N LEU A 33 -1.09 -8.98 -0.47
CA LEU A 33 -1.51 -7.85 -1.32
C LEU A 33 -2.01 -8.25 -2.73
N PRO A 34 -1.37 -9.17 -3.49
CA PRO A 34 -1.90 -9.62 -4.78
C PRO A 34 -3.22 -10.39 -4.61
N GLY A 35 -3.39 -11.07 -3.48
CA GLY A 35 -4.67 -11.70 -3.11
C GLY A 35 -5.79 -10.68 -2.84
N LEU A 36 -5.46 -9.41 -2.62
CA LEU A 36 -6.44 -8.32 -2.50
C LEU A 36 -6.93 -7.84 -3.87
N PHE A 37 -6.01 -7.64 -4.81
CA PHE A 37 -6.34 -7.25 -6.19
C PHE A 37 -7.21 -8.30 -6.89
N GLN A 38 -6.97 -9.60 -6.64
CA GLN A 38 -7.78 -10.68 -7.21
C GLN A 38 -9.17 -10.80 -6.57
N ARG A 39 -9.33 -10.37 -5.31
CA ARG A 39 -10.60 -10.46 -4.57
C ARG A 39 -11.45 -9.19 -4.67
N ALA A 40 -10.86 -8.06 -5.05
CA ALA A 40 -11.57 -6.80 -5.21
C ALA A 40 -12.45 -6.84 -6.46
N GLU A 41 -13.70 -6.40 -6.31
CA GLU A 41 -14.61 -6.21 -7.45
C GLU A 41 -14.22 -4.99 -8.28
N ARG A 42 -13.60 -4.00 -7.62
CA ARG A 42 -13.10 -2.80 -8.27
C ARG A 42 -11.85 -2.32 -7.58
N VAL A 43 -10.89 -1.89 -8.40
CA VAL A 43 -9.67 -1.22 -7.95
C VAL A 43 -9.61 0.13 -8.65
N GLU A 44 -9.48 1.20 -7.86
CA GLU A 44 -9.45 2.58 -8.34
C GLU A 44 -8.16 3.25 -7.90
N ASP A 45 -7.50 3.90 -8.85
CA ASP A 45 -6.32 4.69 -8.59
C ASP A 45 -6.68 6.02 -7.92
N MET A 46 -5.89 6.38 -6.91
CA MET A 46 -6.02 7.66 -6.23
C MET A 46 -4.68 8.40 -6.26
N PRO A 47 -4.69 9.74 -6.22
CA PRO A 47 -3.47 10.54 -6.30
C PRO A 47 -2.43 10.21 -5.21
N ASN A 48 -2.85 9.62 -4.09
CA ASN A 48 -2.00 9.23 -2.97
C ASN A 48 -2.16 7.76 -2.56
N GLY A 49 -2.68 6.88 -3.43
CA GLY A 49 -2.98 5.51 -3.03
C GLY A 49 -3.82 4.71 -4.02
N VAL A 50 -4.41 3.64 -3.52
CA VAL A 50 -5.33 2.76 -4.25
C VAL A 50 -6.55 2.49 -3.38
N ARG A 51 -7.73 2.47 -3.99
CA ARG A 51 -8.98 2.08 -3.36
C ARG A 51 -9.41 0.72 -3.91
N PHE A 52 -9.69 -0.21 -3.00
CA PHE A 52 -10.25 -1.52 -3.29
C PHE A 52 -11.71 -1.54 -2.81
N SER A 53 -12.61 -2.00 -3.66
CA SER A 53 -14.00 -2.25 -3.31
C SER A 53 -14.29 -3.74 -3.35
N PHE A 54 -14.97 -4.23 -2.33
CA PHE A 54 -15.33 -5.64 -2.18
C PHE A 54 -16.83 -5.79 -1.95
N ALA A 55 -17.40 -6.85 -2.52
CA ALA A 55 -18.71 -7.33 -2.13
C ALA A 55 -18.73 -7.65 -0.64
N HIS A 56 -19.87 -7.42 0.00
CA HIS A 56 -20.05 -7.86 1.38
C HIS A 56 -19.88 -9.38 1.49
N LYS A 57 -19.06 -9.81 2.44
CA LYS A 57 -18.89 -11.22 2.79
C LYS A 57 -18.64 -11.35 4.29
N ALA A 58 -19.29 -12.33 4.91
CA ALA A 58 -19.06 -12.65 6.31
C ALA A 58 -17.56 -12.88 6.59
N GLY A 59 -17.04 -12.22 7.63
CA GLY A 59 -15.64 -12.31 8.04
C GLY A 59 -14.65 -11.43 7.25
N LEU A 60 -15.07 -10.79 6.14
CA LEU A 60 -14.16 -9.98 5.32
C LEU A 60 -13.58 -8.78 6.08
N VAL A 61 -14.38 -8.11 6.91
CA VAL A 61 -13.90 -6.98 7.75
C VAL A 61 -12.78 -7.43 8.69
N THR A 62 -12.93 -8.60 9.32
CA THR A 62 -11.93 -9.16 10.23
C THR A 62 -10.65 -9.54 9.49
N GLU A 63 -10.77 -10.16 8.32
CA GLU A 63 -9.62 -10.46 7.45
C GLU A 63 -8.85 -9.19 7.07
N LEU A 64 -9.56 -8.16 6.60
CA LEU A 64 -8.95 -6.89 6.20
C LEU A 64 -8.31 -6.18 7.39
N ALA A 65 -8.92 -6.23 8.58
CA ALA A 65 -8.33 -5.66 9.80
C ALA A 65 -7.03 -6.37 10.20
N ALA A 66 -6.99 -7.70 10.17
CA ALA A 66 -5.78 -8.47 10.47
C ALA A 66 -4.64 -8.16 9.48
N LEU A 67 -5.00 -7.95 8.21
CA LEU A 67 -4.07 -7.50 7.18
C LEU A 67 -3.50 -6.13 7.51
N ILE A 68 -4.36 -5.16 7.84
CA ILE A 68 -3.93 -3.80 8.19
C ILE A 68 -2.93 -3.84 9.35
N GLU A 69 -3.21 -4.62 10.38
CA GLU A 69 -2.30 -4.74 11.54
C GLU A 69 -0.93 -5.31 11.16
N THR A 70 -0.91 -6.32 10.28
CA THR A 70 0.34 -6.91 9.78
C THR A 70 1.14 -5.90 8.93
N GLU A 71 0.46 -5.24 8.00
CA GLU A 71 1.08 -4.32 7.05
C GLU A 71 1.56 -3.03 7.72
N ARG A 72 0.88 -2.52 8.75
CA ARG A 72 1.31 -1.33 9.49
C ARG A 72 2.66 -1.50 10.18
N VAL A 73 3.01 -2.72 10.59
CA VAL A 73 4.31 -3.03 11.21
C VAL A 73 5.40 -3.14 10.13
N CYS A 74 5.09 -3.76 9.00
CA CYS A 74 6.03 -4.03 7.92
C CYS A 74 6.30 -2.78 7.03
N CYS A 75 5.22 -2.06 6.73
CA CYS A 75 5.13 -0.91 5.83
C CYS A 75 4.68 0.32 6.63
N SER A 76 5.50 0.80 7.56
CA SER A 76 5.15 1.87 8.51
C SER A 76 4.82 3.23 7.87
N PHE A 77 5.06 3.38 6.57
CA PHE A 77 4.70 4.58 5.80
C PHE A 77 3.31 4.49 5.16
N LEU A 78 2.69 3.31 5.14
CA LEU A 78 1.34 3.13 4.60
C LEU A 78 0.29 3.51 5.62
N SER A 79 -0.78 4.13 5.14
CA SER A 79 -1.98 4.45 5.91
C SER A 79 -3.16 3.71 5.31
N PHE A 80 -4.03 3.18 6.15
CA PHE A 80 -5.16 2.36 5.72
C PHE A 80 -6.48 2.96 6.22
N ARG A 81 -7.50 2.98 5.37
CA ARG A 81 -8.87 3.30 5.77
C ARG A 81 -9.78 2.15 5.38
N LEU A 82 -10.50 1.58 6.35
CA LEU A 82 -11.53 0.58 6.11
C LEU A 82 -12.89 1.24 6.30
N ILE A 83 -13.72 1.21 5.25
CA ILE A 83 -15.07 1.75 5.25
C ILE A 83 -16.05 0.62 5.03
N THR A 84 -17.08 0.54 5.87
CA THR A 84 -18.21 -0.39 5.72
C THR A 84 -19.46 0.44 5.45
N GLU A 85 -20.08 0.24 4.29
CA GLU A 85 -21.37 0.87 3.98
C GLU A 85 -22.51 0.24 4.80
N LYS A 86 -23.66 0.92 4.85
CA LYS A 86 -24.82 0.47 5.64
C LYS A 86 -25.30 -0.91 5.18
N GLY A 87 -25.70 -1.75 6.13
CA GLY A 87 -26.25 -3.08 5.86
C GLY A 87 -25.20 -4.01 5.23
N GLU A 88 -25.60 -4.73 4.18
CA GLU A 88 -24.71 -5.59 3.37
C GLU A 88 -24.09 -4.81 2.20
N GLY A 89 -23.92 -3.49 2.36
CA GLY A 89 -23.24 -2.64 1.41
C GLY A 89 -21.76 -3.00 1.24
N PRO A 90 -21.10 -2.44 0.22
CA PRO A 90 -19.72 -2.79 -0.10
C PRO A 90 -18.76 -2.42 1.03
N ILE A 91 -17.68 -3.17 1.10
CA ILE A 91 -16.56 -2.89 1.98
C ILE A 91 -15.46 -2.25 1.14
N ILE A 92 -14.94 -1.11 1.59
CA ILE A 92 -13.93 -0.35 0.87
C ILE A 92 -12.66 -0.32 1.72
N LEU A 93 -11.53 -0.71 1.12
CA LEU A 93 -10.21 -0.52 1.69
C LEU A 93 -9.45 0.52 0.88
N GLU A 94 -9.03 1.59 1.53
CA GLU A 94 -8.11 2.57 0.95
C GLU A 94 -6.72 2.35 1.51
N VAL A 95 -5.73 2.26 0.63
CA VAL A 95 -4.32 2.16 0.98
C VAL A 95 -3.62 3.40 0.45
N HIS A 96 -3.11 4.22 1.35
CA HIS A 96 -2.41 5.45 1.04
C HIS A 96 -0.93 5.38 1.42
N GLY A 97 -0.12 6.18 0.77
CA GLY A 97 1.29 6.30 1.10
C GLY A 97 1.96 7.50 0.41
N PRO A 98 3.29 7.62 0.51
CA PRO A 98 4.06 8.64 -0.18
C PRO A 98 3.91 8.54 -1.71
N PRO A 99 4.29 9.59 -2.47
CA PRO A 99 4.27 9.54 -3.93
C PRO A 99 5.00 8.30 -4.46
N GLY A 100 4.40 7.65 -5.46
CA GLY A 100 4.85 6.36 -6.02
C GLY A 100 4.24 5.12 -5.35
N THR A 101 3.46 5.27 -4.27
CA THR A 101 2.77 4.14 -3.61
C THR A 101 1.77 3.45 -4.53
N ALA A 102 0.99 4.21 -5.30
CA ALA A 102 0.01 3.62 -6.21
C ALA A 102 0.71 2.72 -7.24
N GLU A 103 1.74 3.22 -7.93
CA GLU A 103 2.56 2.46 -8.89
C GLU A 103 3.17 1.21 -8.25
N MET A 104 3.76 1.34 -7.06
CA MET A 104 4.30 0.21 -6.30
C MET A 104 3.24 -0.87 -6.05
N LEU A 105 2.02 -0.47 -5.66
CA LEU A 105 0.93 -1.40 -5.36
C LEU A 105 0.42 -2.12 -6.61
N ARG A 106 0.47 -1.50 -7.81
CA ARG A 106 0.01 -2.14 -9.07
C ARG A 106 0.98 -3.20 -9.60
N THR A 107 2.26 -3.11 -9.21
CA THR A 107 3.28 -4.08 -9.62
C THR A 107 3.28 -5.37 -8.79
N LEU A 108 2.30 -5.52 -7.88
CA LEU A 108 2.11 -6.67 -7.00
C LEU A 108 1.16 -7.69 -7.62
#